data_AF-A0A0C5W272-F1
#
_entry.id   AF-A0A0C5W272-F1
#
_cell.length_a   1.000
_cell.length_b   1.000
_cell.length_c   1.000
_cell.angle_alpha   90.00
_cell.angle_beta   90.00
_cell.angle_gamma   90.00
#
_symmetry.space_group_name_H-M   'P 1'
#
loop_
_entity.id
_entity.type
_entity.pdbx_description
1 polymer ?
#
loop_
_entity_poly.entity_id
_entity_poly.type
_entity_poly.pdbx_seq_one_letter_code
_entity_poly.pdbx_strand_id
1 'polypeptide(L)'
;MAFAENLFEFNLEQPDIPFLPPKRRLSRNSWERCWWLKVKTPISSPELLTEFAEQWQIDNLFIKSHQRCCSRLCLVVTTINMDDEESFGYTMKIISAFEQQVAALEKIEDRPADYWPYKHF
;
A
#
# COMPACT_ATOMS: atom_id res chain seq x y z
N MET A 1 27.73 27.13 -3.75
CA MET A 1 26.73 26.31 -4.46
C MET A 1 25.59 26.06 -3.50
N ALA A 2 24.50 26.82 -3.64
CA ALA A 2 23.30 26.66 -2.83
C ALA A 2 22.43 25.59 -3.50
N PHE A 3 22.26 24.44 -2.85
CA PHE A 3 21.19 23.52 -3.20
C PHE A 3 19.94 24.01 -2.46
N ALA A 4 18.96 24.45 -3.25
CA ALA A 4 17.65 24.82 -2.76
C ALA A 4 16.99 23.59 -2.13
N GLU A 5 16.88 23.57 -0.81
CA GLU A 5 15.92 22.75 -0.09
C GLU A 5 14.54 23.31 -0.43
N ASN A 6 13.97 22.77 -1.52
CA ASN A 6 12.66 23.18 -1.97
C ASN A 6 11.63 22.61 -0.99
N LEU A 7 11.07 23.53 -0.19
CA LEU A 7 9.87 23.40 0.60
C LEU A 7 8.77 22.67 -0.18
N PHE A 8 8.60 21.37 0.06
CA PHE A 8 7.30 20.73 -0.14
C PHE A 8 6.46 21.00 1.11
N GLU A 9 5.98 22.23 1.24
CA GLU A 9 4.77 22.49 2.02
C GLU A 9 3.60 21.85 1.25
N PHE A 10 3.42 20.55 1.48
CA PHE A 10 2.17 19.88 1.15
C PHE A 10 1.09 20.47 2.06
N ASN A 11 0.43 21.53 1.60
CA ASN A 11 -0.91 21.87 2.06
C ASN A 11 -1.87 20.79 1.54
N LEU A 12 -1.81 19.60 2.14
CA LEU A 12 -2.93 18.70 2.17
C LEU A 12 -3.93 19.35 3.13
N GLU A 13 -4.93 20.05 2.59
CA GLU A 13 -6.27 19.91 3.16
C GLU A 13 -6.50 18.39 3.19
N GLN A 14 -6.17 17.73 4.31
CA GLN A 14 -6.18 16.28 4.39
C GLN A 14 -7.60 15.85 4.03
N PRO A 15 -7.83 15.16 2.89
CA PRO A 15 -9.04 14.36 2.83
C PRO A 15 -8.91 13.38 3.99
N ASP A 16 -9.84 13.45 4.95
CA ASP A 16 -9.85 12.62 6.15
C ASP A 16 -9.32 11.23 5.82
N ILE A 17 -8.22 10.80 6.48
CA ILE A 17 -7.59 9.51 6.20
C ILE A 17 -8.71 8.45 6.20
N PRO A 18 -8.96 7.77 5.06
CA PRO A 18 -10.08 6.85 4.98
C PRO A 18 -9.88 5.73 6.01
N PHE A 19 -10.98 5.18 6.53
CA PHE A 19 -10.92 4.11 7.53
C PHE A 19 -9.99 2.98 7.07
N LEU A 20 -8.82 2.91 7.70
CA LEU A 20 -7.78 1.95 7.36
C LEU A 20 -8.26 0.51 7.64
N PRO A 21 -7.77 -0.50 6.89
CA PRO A 21 -8.05 -1.89 7.19
C PRO A 21 -7.64 -2.22 8.63
N PRO A 22 -8.35 -3.13 9.33
CA PRO A 22 -8.09 -3.41 10.73
C PRO A 22 -6.62 -3.79 10.98
N LYS A 23 -6.05 -3.22 12.04
CA LYS A 23 -4.67 -3.47 12.46
C LYS A 23 -4.60 -4.73 13.32
N ARG A 24 -3.84 -5.73 12.90
CA ARG A 24 -3.57 -6.96 13.68
C ARG A 24 -2.21 -6.85 14.35
N ARG A 25 -2.15 -7.05 15.67
CA ARG A 25 -0.88 -7.06 16.40
C ARG A 25 -0.17 -8.40 16.22
N LEU A 26 1.08 -8.38 15.78
CA LEU A 26 1.95 -9.58 15.69
C LEU A 26 2.88 -9.68 16.89
N SER A 27 3.41 -8.55 17.37
CA SER A 27 4.26 -8.46 18.57
C SER A 27 4.09 -7.10 19.24
N ARG A 28 4.88 -6.78 20.28
CA ARG A 28 4.77 -5.50 21.01
C ARG A 28 4.85 -4.28 20.08
N ASN A 29 5.77 -4.31 19.12
CA ASN A 29 6.02 -3.20 18.21
C ASN A 29 5.79 -3.58 16.74
N SER A 30 5.16 -4.71 16.47
CA SER A 30 4.90 -5.20 15.11
C SER A 30 3.43 -5.38 14.85
N TRP A 31 3.00 -4.87 13.70
CA TRP A 31 1.61 -4.79 13.31
C TRP A 31 1.44 -5.14 11.84
N GLU A 32 0.26 -5.64 11.50
CA GLU A 32 -0.08 -6.08 10.17
C GLU A 32 -1.42 -5.46 9.74
N ARG A 33 -1.50 -5.04 8.48
CA ARG A 33 -2.75 -4.69 7.81
C ARG A 33 -2.86 -5.48 6.51
N CYS A 34 -4.04 -6.04 6.28
CA CYS A 34 -4.36 -6.75 5.05
C CYS A 34 -5.17 -5.84 4.13
N TRP A 35 -4.71 -5.66 2.91
CA TRP A 35 -5.34 -4.82 1.90
C TRP A 35 -5.86 -5.70 0.76
N TRP A 36 -7.16 -5.62 0.51
CA TRP A 36 -7.79 -6.37 -0.57
C TRP A 36 -7.89 -5.51 -1.81
N LEU A 37 -7.19 -5.91 -2.88
CA LEU A 37 -7.15 -5.18 -4.14
C LEU A 37 -7.88 -6.00 -5.21
N LYS A 38 -8.80 -5.34 -5.93
CA LYS A 38 -9.43 -5.84 -7.14
C LYS A 38 -8.79 -5.18 -8.34
N VAL A 39 -8.31 -5.99 -9.28
CA VAL A 39 -7.68 -5.53 -10.52
C VAL A 39 -8.66 -5.60 -11.69
N LYS A 40 -8.51 -4.68 -12.65
CA LYS A 40 -9.35 -4.65 -13.87
C LYS A 40 -9.05 -5.82 -14.80
N THR A 41 -7.77 -6.18 -14.91
CA THR A 41 -7.30 -7.25 -15.78
C THR A 41 -6.74 -8.38 -14.92
N PRO A 42 -7.12 -9.64 -15.19
CA PRO A 42 -6.56 -10.78 -14.48
C PRO A 42 -5.04 -10.84 -14.52
N ILE A 43 -4.44 -11.21 -13.40
CA ILE A 43 -2.99 -11.42 -13.30
C ILE A 43 -2.71 -12.88 -13.69
N SER A 44 -1.99 -13.06 -14.80
CA SER A 44 -1.69 -14.39 -15.36
C SER A 44 -0.46 -15.05 -14.74
N SER A 45 0.41 -14.28 -14.10
CA SER A 45 1.70 -14.73 -13.56
C SER A 45 1.82 -14.34 -12.09
N PRO A 46 1.51 -15.27 -11.15
CA PRO A 46 1.62 -15.02 -9.71
C PRO A 46 3.03 -14.65 -9.26
N GLU A 47 4.07 -15.05 -10.01
CA GLU A 47 5.48 -14.77 -9.70
C GLU A 47 5.76 -13.27 -9.65
N LEU A 48 5.10 -12.49 -10.52
CA LEU A 48 5.20 -11.03 -10.55
C LEU A 48 4.79 -10.39 -9.23
N LEU A 49 3.86 -11.01 -8.49
CA LEU A 49 3.41 -10.50 -7.18
C LEU A 49 4.48 -10.67 -6.11
N THR A 50 5.21 -11.78 -6.15
CA THR A 50 6.31 -12.05 -5.22
C THR A 50 7.48 -11.11 -5.52
N GLU A 51 7.90 -11.02 -6.79
CA GLU A 51 8.97 -10.11 -7.22
C GLU A 51 8.65 -8.65 -6.87
N PHE A 52 7.41 -8.21 -7.12
CA PHE A 52 6.96 -6.89 -6.71
C PHE A 52 7.07 -6.70 -5.20
N ALA A 53 6.58 -7.64 -4.39
CA ALA A 53 6.63 -7.51 -2.94
C ALA A 53 8.06 -7.44 -2.40
N GLU A 54 9.00 -8.19 -2.99
CA GLU A 54 10.42 -8.21 -2.59
C GLU A 54 11.12 -6.86 -2.82
N GLN A 55 10.71 -6.09 -3.84
CA GLN A 55 11.28 -4.76 -4.13
C GLN A 55 10.95 -3.69 -3.08
N TRP A 56 9.89 -3.91 -2.28
CA TRP A 56 9.40 -2.96 -1.29
C TRP A 56 9.74 -3.33 0.15
N GLN A 57 10.57 -4.36 0.35
CA GLN A 57 11.06 -4.73 1.68
C GLN A 57 12.08 -3.69 2.16
N ILE A 58 11.87 -3.15 3.34
CA ILE A 58 12.87 -2.36 4.09
C ILE A 58 12.89 -2.83 5.54
N ASP A 59 13.89 -2.42 6.32
CA ASP A 59 14.14 -2.95 7.68
C ASP A 59 12.91 -3.00 8.60
N ASN A 60 12.01 -2.02 8.46
CA ASN A 60 10.83 -1.84 9.30
C ASN A 60 9.49 -2.08 8.57
N LEU A 61 9.51 -2.54 7.32
CA LEU A 61 8.32 -2.76 6.49
C LEU A 61 8.49 -4.00 5.63
N PHE A 62 7.59 -4.97 5.83
CA PHE A 62 7.58 -6.23 5.12
C PHE A 62 6.27 -6.39 4.37
N ILE A 63 6.38 -6.71 3.08
CA ILE A 63 5.23 -6.84 2.18
C ILE A 63 5.07 -8.29 1.74
N LYS A 64 3.83 -8.79 1.72
CA LYS A 64 3.50 -10.04 1.05
C LYS A 64 2.31 -9.81 0.14
N SER A 65 2.37 -10.34 -1.07
CA SER A 65 1.27 -10.29 -2.01
C SER A 65 0.80 -11.70 -2.33
N HIS A 66 -0.50 -11.93 -2.24
CA HIS A 66 -1.10 -13.23 -2.50
C HIS A 66 -2.27 -13.09 -3.46
N GLN A 67 -2.20 -13.75 -4.62
CA GLN A 67 -3.36 -13.88 -5.49
C GLN A 67 -4.40 -14.79 -4.83
N ARG A 68 -5.66 -14.33 -4.82
CA ARG A 68 -6.79 -15.08 -4.23
C ARG A 68 -7.69 -15.65 -5.31
N CYS A 69 -7.89 -14.90 -6.37
CA CYS A 69 -8.41 -15.38 -7.64
C CYS A 69 -7.82 -14.54 -8.79
N CYS A 70 -8.22 -14.82 -10.02
CA CYS A 70 -7.65 -14.18 -11.20
C CYS A 70 -7.67 -12.64 -11.15
N SER A 71 -8.69 -12.03 -10.53
CA SER A 71 -8.88 -10.57 -10.43
C SER A 71 -8.83 -10.00 -9.01
N ARG A 72 -8.51 -10.81 -8.00
CA ARG A 72 -8.40 -10.36 -6.60
C ARG A 72 -7.11 -10.81 -5.96
N LEU A 73 -6.48 -9.91 -5.23
CA LEU A 73 -5.27 -10.17 -4.48
C LEU A 73 -5.33 -9.54 -3.09
N CYS A 74 -4.48 -10.06 -2.23
CA CYS A 74 -4.31 -9.63 -0.85
C CYS A 74 -2.88 -9.13 -0.68
N LEU A 75 -2.74 -7.85 -0.38
CA LEU A 75 -1.47 -7.21 -0.03
C LEU A 75 -1.39 -7.08 1.49
N VAL A 76 -0.50 -7.84 2.09
CA VAL A 76 -0.26 -7.84 3.53
C VAL A 76 0.93 -6.93 3.81
N VAL A 77 0.70 -5.89 4.60
CA VAL A 77 1.71 -4.92 5.02
C VAL A 77 2.00 -5.13 6.49
N THR A 78 3.22 -5.54 6.81
CA THR A 78 3.71 -5.70 8.17
C THR A 78 4.70 -4.61 8.48
N THR A 79 4.51 -3.90 9.60
CA THR A 79 5.36 -2.79 10.02
C THR A 79 5.98 -3.09 11.38
N ILE A 80 7.20 -2.63 11.62
CA ILE A 80 7.90 -2.73 12.91
C ILE A 80 8.33 -1.33 13.34
N ASN A 81 7.97 -0.90 14.55
CA ASN A 81 8.28 0.43 15.08
C ASN A 81 7.86 1.61 14.18
N MET A 82 6.80 1.45 13.39
CA MET A 82 6.25 2.47 12.49
C MET A 82 4.89 2.94 13.02
N ASP A 83 4.64 4.25 12.95
CA ASP A 83 3.32 4.79 13.28
C ASP A 83 2.30 4.58 12.14
N ASP A 84 1.06 4.99 12.37
CA ASP A 84 -0.02 4.77 11.38
C ASP A 84 0.09 5.71 10.17
N GLU A 85 0.67 6.91 10.32
CA GLU A 85 0.81 7.89 9.23
C GLU A 85 1.93 7.46 8.28
N GLU A 86 3.09 7.10 8.82
CA GLU A 86 4.20 6.53 8.07
C GLU A 86 3.77 5.25 7.34
N SER A 87 3.12 4.33 8.05
CA SER A 87 2.61 3.07 7.48
C SER A 87 1.63 3.32 6.34
N PHE A 88 0.73 4.28 6.52
CA PHE A 88 -0.23 4.67 5.49
C PHE A 88 0.48 5.24 4.25
N GLY A 89 1.40 6.18 4.43
CA GLY A 89 2.15 6.80 3.34
C GLY A 89 2.92 5.77 2.51
N TYR A 90 3.62 4.83 3.16
CA TYR A 90 4.29 3.73 2.47
C TYR A 90 3.31 2.82 1.74
N THR A 91 2.20 2.46 2.39
CA THR A 91 1.20 1.58 1.77
C THR A 91 0.58 2.22 0.53
N MET A 92 0.26 3.52 0.58
CA MET A 92 -0.26 4.23 -0.59
C MET A 92 0.75 4.26 -1.74
N LYS A 93 2.05 4.50 -1.45
CA LYS A 93 3.13 4.41 -2.45
C LYS A 93 3.22 3.02 -3.09
N ILE A 94 3.14 1.96 -2.27
CA ILE A 94 3.17 0.58 -2.76
C ILE A 94 1.98 0.31 -3.68
N ILE A 95 0.78 0.73 -3.29
CA ILE A 95 -0.44 0.54 -4.09
C ILE A 95 -0.38 1.34 -5.41
N SER A 96 0.16 2.57 -5.38
CA SER A 96 0.44 3.39 -6.57
C SER A 96 1.39 2.66 -7.53
N ALA A 97 2.52 2.18 -7.00
CA ALA A 97 3.51 1.44 -7.78
C ALA A 97 2.96 0.11 -8.33
N PHE A 98 2.12 -0.58 -7.55
CA PHE A 98 1.45 -1.80 -8.00
C PHE A 98 0.57 -1.53 -9.24
N GLU A 99 -0.22 -0.45 -9.22
CA GLU A 99 -1.06 -0.06 -10.36
C GLU A 99 -0.23 0.25 -11.60
N GLN A 100 0.94 0.87 -11.44
CA GLN A 100 1.83 1.25 -12.55
C GLN A 100 2.62 0.06 -13.13
N GLN A 101 3.03 -0.89 -12.29
CA GLN A 101 3.99 -1.93 -12.67
C GLN A 101 3.34 -3.30 -12.93
N VAL A 102 2.24 -3.61 -12.24
CA VAL A 102 1.66 -4.96 -12.25
C VAL A 102 0.31 -4.98 -12.95
N ALA A 103 -0.69 -4.26 -12.42
CA ALA A 103 -2.05 -4.29 -12.97
C ALA A 103 -2.89 -3.09 -12.54
N ALA A 104 -3.68 -2.56 -13.47
CA ALA A 104 -4.62 -1.48 -13.19
C ALA A 104 -5.64 -1.89 -12.12
N LEU A 105 -5.83 -1.04 -11.11
CA LEU A 105 -6.74 -1.29 -10.00
C LEU A 105 -8.17 -0.87 -10.39
N GLU A 106 -9.12 -1.74 -10.08
CA GLU A 106 -10.54 -1.43 -10.15
C GLU A 106 -11.01 -0.82 -8.83
N LYS A 107 -10.66 -1.47 -7.72
CA LYS A 107 -11.12 -1.10 -6.38
C LYS A 107 -10.21 -1.65 -5.28
N ILE A 108 -10.13 -0.95 -4.16
CA ILE A 108 -9.64 -1.48 -2.88
C ILE A 108 -10.88 -1.93 -2.09
N GLU A 109 -11.09 -3.23 -1.95
CA GLU A 109 -12.40 -3.81 -1.61
C GLU A 109 -12.82 -3.60 -0.15
N ASP A 110 -11.87 -3.43 0.76
CA ASP A 110 -12.12 -3.80 2.16
C ASP A 110 -13.10 -2.88 2.90
N ARG A 111 -13.45 -1.66 2.40
CA ARG A 111 -14.40 -0.71 3.07
C ARG A 111 -15.07 0.31 2.13
N PRO A 112 -16.16 0.99 2.56
CA PRO A 112 -16.91 1.99 1.78
C PRO A 112 -16.17 3.33 1.66
N ALA A 113 -14.86 3.29 1.46
CA ALA A 113 -14.15 4.48 1.00
C ALA A 113 -14.42 4.58 -0.51
N ASP A 114 -15.16 5.61 -0.90
CA ASP A 114 -15.40 5.92 -2.32
C ASP A 114 -14.10 6.30 -3.03
N TYR A 115 -13.09 6.71 -2.25
CA TYR A 115 -11.81 7.19 -2.74
C TYR A 115 -10.65 6.79 -1.82
N TRP A 116 -9.55 6.34 -2.42
CA TRP A 116 -8.26 6.13 -1.76
C TRP A 116 -7.21 7.02 -2.43
N PRO A 117 -6.43 7.81 -1.67
CA PRO A 117 -5.56 8.83 -2.24
C PRO A 117 -4.27 8.28 -2.88
N TYR A 118 -4.16 6.97 -3.11
CA TYR A 118 -2.94 6.33 -3.58
C TYR A 118 -2.40 6.88 -4.90
N LYS A 119 -3.26 7.45 -5.77
CA LYS A 119 -2.84 8.06 -7.05
C LYS A 119 -2.05 9.36 -6.89
N HIS A 120 -2.02 9.94 -5.70
CA HIS A 120 -1.27 11.15 -5.38
C HIS A 120 0.11 10.87 -4.76
N PHE A 121 0.47 9.58 -4.62
CA PHE A 121 1.72 9.12 -4.02
C PHE A 121 2.69 8.56 -5.06
#